data_AF-A0A940WA73-F1
#
_entry.id   AF-A0A940WA73-F1
#
_cell.length_a   1.000
_cell.length_b   1.000
_cell.length_c   1.000
_cell.angle_alpha   90.00
_cell.angle_beta   90.00
_cell.angle_gamma   90.00
#
_symmetry.space_group_name_H-M   'P 1'
#
loop_
_entity.id
_entity.type
_entity.pdbx_description
1 polymer ?
#
loop_
_entity_poly.entity_id
_entity_poly.type
_entity_poly.pdbx_seq_one_letter_code
_entity_poly.pdbx_strand_id
1 'polypeptide(L)'
;MDHRMTAPLFVFDLDNTLYPKELPIWQMVDDRIEQYVIEKLRTDRDTARRIRMHFLSRFGSTLRGLMRHHGVRPAEYLEYIHDVPVPEIVPRRPELLEMLSGLPGRCVVFTNGSKEYA
;
A
#
# COMPACT_ATOMS: atom_id res chain seq x y z
N MET A 1 41.24 -2.88 -12.84
CA MET A 1 40.21 -2.03 -12.21
C MET A 1 39.38 -2.93 -11.33
N ASP A 2 39.53 -2.79 -10.02
CA ASP A 2 38.88 -3.60 -9.00
C ASP A 2 37.44 -3.11 -8.81
N HIS A 3 36.49 -3.71 -9.54
CA HIS A 3 35.08 -3.60 -9.16
C HIS A 3 34.91 -4.44 -7.91
N ARG A 4 35.06 -3.81 -6.73
CA ARG A 4 34.51 -4.36 -5.49
C ARG A 4 33.04 -4.66 -5.76
N MET A 5 32.71 -5.94 -5.97
CA MET A 5 31.33 -6.36 -6.15
C MET A 5 30.65 -6.19 -4.80
N THR A 6 29.97 -5.06 -4.62
CA THR A 6 29.07 -4.87 -3.49
C THR A 6 27.97 -5.92 -3.59
N ALA A 7 27.67 -6.60 -2.48
CA ALA A 7 26.56 -7.54 -2.42
C ALA A 7 25.28 -6.90 -2.98
N PRO A 8 24.47 -7.64 -3.77
CA PRO A 8 23.27 -7.07 -4.38
C PRO A 8 22.25 -6.60 -3.33
N LEU A 9 21.49 -5.57 -3.69
CA LEU A 9 20.31 -5.13 -2.94
C LEU A 9 19.07 -5.58 -3.70
N PHE A 10 18.25 -6.41 -3.05
CA PHE A 10 16.96 -6.84 -3.57
C PHE A 10 15.87 -5.95 -2.98
N VAL A 11 15.12 -5.28 -3.85
CA VAL A 11 14.02 -4.40 -3.48
C VAL A 11 12.72 -5.09 -3.86
N PHE A 12 11.84 -5.30 -2.88
CA PHE A 12 10.54 -5.93 -3.07
C PHE A 12 9.43 -4.93 -2.80
N ASP A 13 8.46 -4.87 -3.70
CA ASP A 13 7.15 -4.34 -3.35
C ASP A 13 6.48 -5.26 -2.31
N LEU A 14 5.53 -4.73 -1.53
CA LEU A 14 4.83 -5.48 -0.49
C LEU A 14 3.51 -6.02 -1.02
N ASP A 15 2.62 -5.10 -1.38
CA ASP A 15 1.22 -5.40 -1.63
C ASP A 15 1.03 -6.16 -2.94
N ASN A 16 0.27 -7.26 -2.91
CA ASN A 16 0.12 -8.18 -4.05
C ASN A 16 1.45 -8.81 -4.57
N THR A 17 2.54 -8.63 -3.83
CA THR A 17 3.87 -9.15 -4.18
C THR A 17 4.32 -10.18 -3.15
N LEU A 18 4.39 -9.80 -1.87
CA LEU A 18 4.79 -10.68 -0.77
C LEU A 18 3.61 -11.43 -0.14
N TYR A 19 2.40 -11.15 -0.59
CA TYR A 19 1.20 -11.94 -0.32
C TYR A 19 0.29 -11.99 -1.56
N PRO A 20 -0.52 -13.06 -1.71
CA PRO A 20 -1.35 -13.25 -2.90
C PRO A 20 -2.43 -12.16 -3.04
N LYS A 21 -2.66 -11.73 -4.28
CA LYS A 21 -3.69 -10.73 -4.63
C LYS A 21 -5.13 -11.23 -4.42
N GLU A 22 -5.30 -12.54 -4.28
CA GLU A 22 -6.57 -13.21 -4.04
C GLU A 22 -7.09 -12.97 -2.62
N LEU A 23 -6.23 -12.47 -1.71
CA LEU A 23 -6.65 -12.08 -0.37
C LEU A 23 -7.49 -10.79 -0.41
N PRO A 24 -8.51 -10.67 0.45
CA PRO A 24 -9.45 -9.54 0.42
C PRO A 24 -8.86 -8.21 0.91
N ILE A 25 -7.56 -8.12 1.20
CA ILE A 25 -6.90 -6.94 1.75
C ILE A 25 -7.19 -5.70 0.90
N TRP A 26 -6.97 -5.78 -0.41
CA TRP A 26 -7.19 -4.64 -1.30
C TRP A 26 -8.65 -4.23 -1.42
N GLN A 27 -9.58 -5.18 -1.33
CA GLN A 27 -11.01 -4.86 -1.30
C GLN A 27 -11.36 -4.08 -0.03
N MET A 28 -10.85 -4.51 1.13
CA MET A 28 -11.06 -3.81 2.40
C MET A 28 -10.43 -2.42 2.39
N VAL A 29 -9.20 -2.28 1.89
CA VAL A 29 -8.53 -0.99 1.73
C VAL A 29 -9.33 -0.08 0.78
N ASP A 30 -9.83 -0.61 -0.33
CA ASP A 30 -10.64 0.14 -1.29
C ASP A 30 -11.94 0.69 -0.67
N ASP A 31 -12.63 -0.13 0.12
CA ASP A 31 -13.84 0.26 0.85
C ASP A 31 -13.52 1.37 1.86
N ARG A 32 -12.40 1.26 2.57
CA ARG A 32 -11.94 2.29 3.52
C ARG A 32 -11.50 3.57 2.82
N ILE A 33 -10.89 3.50 1.64
CA ILE A 33 -10.58 4.69 0.83
C ILE A 33 -11.86 5.43 0.46
N GLU A 34 -12.89 4.71 -0.01
CA GLU A 34 -14.17 5.31 -0.38
C GLU A 34 -14.86 5.93 0.83
N GLN A 35 -14.88 5.23 1.97
CA GLN A 35 -15.42 5.73 3.23
C GLN A 35 -14.68 6.98 3.72
N TYR A 36 -13.35 7.00 3.64
CA TYR A 36 -12.56 8.18 4.00
C TYR A 36 -12.93 9.40 3.14
N VAL A 37 -13.13 9.21 1.83
CA VAL A 37 -13.52 10.30 0.92
C VAL A 37 -14.92 10.82 1.24
N ILE A 38 -15.87 9.92 1.52
CA ILE A 38 -17.24 10.25 1.98
C ILE A 38 -17.18 11.14 3.21
N GLU A 39 -16.43 10.72 4.25
CA GLU A 39 -16.35 11.42 5.52
C GLU A 39 -15.60 12.75 5.40
N LYS A 40 -14.45 12.75 4.73
CA LYS A 40 -13.59 13.94 4.60
C LYS A 40 -14.25 15.04 3.78
N LEU A 41 -14.98 14.67 2.73
CA LEU A 41 -15.59 15.61 1.79
C LEU A 41 -17.09 15.81 2.03
N ARG A 42 -17.67 15.09 3.01
CA ARG A 42 -19.11 15.13 3.36
C ARG A 42 -19.99 14.94 2.13
N THR A 43 -19.74 13.86 1.41
CA THR A 43 -20.38 13.58 0.13
C THR A 43 -20.99 12.19 0.09
N ASP A 44 -21.86 11.92 -0.88
CA ASP A 44 -22.45 10.60 -1.08
C ASP A 44 -21.46 9.62 -1.74
N ARG A 45 -21.81 8.33 -1.73
CA ARG A 45 -20.97 7.25 -2.25
C ARG A 45 -20.64 7.42 -3.74
N ASP A 46 -21.61 7.78 -4.57
CA ASP A 46 -21.39 7.91 -6.01
C ASP A 46 -20.46 9.08 -6.32
N THR A 47 -20.63 10.19 -5.60
CA THR A 47 -19.74 11.34 -5.69
C THR A 47 -18.33 11.03 -5.19
N ALA A 48 -18.19 10.34 -4.05
CA ALA A 48 -16.90 9.91 -3.53
C ALA A 48 -16.15 9.02 -4.53
N ARG A 49 -16.85 8.06 -5.15
CA ARG A 49 -16.29 7.17 -6.19
C ARG A 49 -15.81 7.96 -7.40
N ARG A 50 -16.59 8.94 -7.88
CA ARG A 50 -16.18 9.83 -8.99
C ARG A 50 -14.93 10.65 -8.63
N ILE A 51 -14.88 11.21 -7.42
CA ILE A 51 -13.71 11.97 -6.93
C ILE A 51 -12.47 11.07 -6.86
N ARG A 52 -12.61 9.86 -6.31
CA ARG A 52 -11.54 8.86 -6.23
C ARG A 52 -10.99 8.55 -7.61
N MET A 53 -11.86 8.22 -8.57
CA MET A 53 -11.46 7.94 -9.96
C MET A 53 -10.79 9.13 -10.64
N HIS A 54 -11.31 10.34 -10.41
CA HIS A 54 -10.69 11.57 -10.93
C HIS A 54 -9.28 11.78 -10.36
N PHE A 55 -9.11 11.63 -9.05
CA PHE A 55 -7.81 11.80 -8.41
C PHE A 55 -6.81 10.73 -8.80
N LEU A 56 -7.26 9.47 -8.89
CA LEU A 56 -6.43 8.37 -9.36
C LEU A 56 -5.93 8.65 -10.79
N SER A 57 -6.83 9.01 -11.71
CA SER A 57 -6.47 9.32 -13.10
C SER A 57 -5.54 10.53 -13.24
N ARG A 58 -5.79 11.60 -12.47
CA ARG A 58 -5.07 12.87 -12.61
C ARG A 58 -3.75 12.93 -11.84
N PHE A 59 -3.69 12.27 -10.68
CA PHE A 59 -2.57 12.40 -9.75
C PHE A 59 -1.83 11.07 -9.51
N GLY A 60 -2.34 9.95 -10.03
CA GLY A 60 -1.79 8.62 -9.80
C GLY A 60 -2.18 7.99 -8.46
N SER A 61 -2.82 8.75 -7.55
CA SER A 61 -3.41 8.22 -6.33
C SER A 61 -4.49 9.15 -5.77
N THR A 62 -5.47 8.56 -5.06
CA THR A 62 -6.50 9.32 -4.32
C THR A 62 -5.85 10.23 -3.28
N LEU A 63 -4.87 9.71 -2.54
CA LEU A 63 -4.14 10.46 -1.52
C LEU A 63 -3.51 11.73 -2.10
N ARG A 64 -2.82 11.66 -3.25
CA ARG A 64 -2.16 12.83 -3.82
C ARG A 64 -3.16 13.92 -4.22
N GLY A 65 -4.33 13.55 -4.72
CA GLY A 65 -5.42 14.49 -4.99
C GLY A 65 -5.97 15.13 -3.71
N LEU A 66 -6.22 14.31 -2.68
CA LEU A 66 -6.69 14.76 -1.37
C LEU A 66 -5.70 15.71 -0.67
N MET A 67 -4.40 15.43 -0.74
CA MET A 67 -3.35 16.32 -0.22
C MET A 67 -3.39 17.67 -0.95
N ARG A 68 -3.42 17.64 -2.28
CA ARG A 68 -3.34 18.84 -3.12
C ARG A 68 -4.55 19.75 -2.98
N HIS A 69 -5.75 19.18 -2.90
CA HIS A 69 -7.00 19.94 -2.99
C HIS A 69 -7.76 20.08 -1.67
N HIS A 70 -7.48 19.21 -0.69
CA HIS A 70 -8.24 19.14 0.55
C HIS A 70 -7.36 19.13 1.81
N GLY A 71 -6.05 19.35 1.68
CA GLY A 71 -5.13 19.48 2.82
C GLY A 71 -5.03 18.23 3.68
N VAL A 72 -5.36 17.05 3.13
CA VAL A 72 -5.26 15.78 3.83
C VAL A 72 -3.79 15.47 4.16
N ARG A 73 -3.53 15.09 5.41
CA ARG A 73 -2.20 14.64 5.84
C ARG A 73 -2.01 13.17 5.47
N PRO A 74 -0.87 12.77 4.88
CA PRO A 74 -0.62 11.39 4.50
C PRO A 74 -0.76 10.39 5.65
N ALA A 75 -0.21 10.70 6.83
CA ALA A 75 -0.24 9.80 7.97
C ALA A 75 -1.68 9.47 8.42
N GLU A 76 -2.55 10.49 8.56
CA GLU A 76 -3.96 10.33 8.92
C GLU A 76 -4.73 9.48 7.90
N TYR A 77 -4.45 9.70 6.60
CA TYR A 77 -5.08 8.93 5.54
C TYR A 77 -4.63 7.47 5.55
N LEU A 78 -3.32 7.23 5.61
CA LEU A 78 -2.74 5.89 5.55
C LEU A 78 -3.10 5.08 6.78
N GLU A 79 -3.06 5.68 7.98
CA GLU A 79 -3.55 5.07 9.21
C GLU A 79 -5.01 4.66 9.08
N TYR A 80 -5.85 5.54 8.53
CA TYR A 80 -7.26 5.20 8.32
C TYR A 80 -7.43 4.07 7.31
N ILE A 81 -6.82 4.12 6.13
CA ILE A 81 -7.13 3.12 5.08
C ILE A 81 -6.45 1.76 5.31
N HIS A 82 -5.37 1.72 6.08
CA HIS A 82 -4.63 0.50 6.41
C HIS A 82 -5.05 -0.16 7.72
N ASP A 83 -6.05 0.38 8.41
CA ASP A 83 -6.70 -0.29 9.54
C ASP A 83 -7.57 -1.47 9.03
N VAL A 84 -6.87 -2.52 8.60
CA VAL A 84 -7.39 -3.80 8.12
C VAL A 84 -6.61 -4.92 8.82
N PRO A 85 -7.23 -6.07 9.13
CA PRO A 85 -6.61 -7.11 9.95
C PRO A 85 -5.65 -8.00 9.13
N VAL A 86 -4.56 -7.41 8.60
CA VAL A 86 -3.55 -8.10 7.77
C VAL A 86 -3.03 -9.39 8.42
N PRO A 87 -2.63 -9.40 9.72
CA PRO A 87 -2.08 -10.62 10.34
C PRO A 87 -3.08 -11.78 10.46
N GLU A 88 -4.38 -11.50 10.42
CA GLU A 88 -5.43 -12.51 10.47
C GLU A 88 -5.74 -13.09 9.09
N ILE A 89 -5.45 -12.32 8.03
CA ILE A 89 -5.79 -12.65 6.64
C ILE A 89 -4.59 -13.25 5.89
N VAL A 90 -3.37 -12.77 6.18
CA VAL A 90 -2.15 -13.21 5.49
C VAL A 90 -1.53 -14.39 6.23
N PRO A 91 -1.61 -15.63 5.68
CA PRO A 91 -1.01 -16.79 6.33
C PRO A 91 0.51 -16.69 6.30
N ARG A 92 1.17 -17.31 7.28
CA ARG A 92 2.62 -17.51 7.24
C ARG A 92 2.99 -18.39 6.04
N ARG A 93 4.06 -18.00 5.33
CA ARG A 93 4.58 -18.68 4.13
C ARG A 93 6.05 -19.07 4.36
N PRO A 94 6.34 -20.18 5.06
CA PRO A 94 7.73 -20.61 5.34
C PRO A 94 8.58 -20.76 4.07
N GLU A 95 7.98 -21.20 2.98
CA GLU A 95 8.64 -21.38 1.69
C GLU A 95 9.07 -20.04 1.05
N LEU A 96 8.29 -18.97 1.25
CA LEU A 96 8.66 -17.62 0.81
C LEU A 96 9.83 -17.10 1.65
N LEU A 97 9.79 -17.33 2.96
CA LEU A 97 10.89 -16.95 3.86
C LEU A 97 12.19 -17.68 3.50
N GLU A 98 12.11 -18.98 3.21
CA GLU A 98 13.25 -19.78 2.77
C GLU A 98 13.83 -19.25 1.46
N MET A 99 12.98 -19.00 0.46
CA MET A 99 13.40 -18.43 -0.83
C MET A 99 14.09 -17.07 -0.66
N LEU A 100 13.49 -16.15 0.12
CA LEU A 100 14.06 -14.82 0.35
C LEU A 100 15.38 -14.89 1.14
N SER A 101 15.49 -15.83 2.08
CA SER A 101 16.70 -16.05 2.89
C SER A 101 17.86 -16.63 2.06
N GLY A 102 17.56 -17.29 0.95
CA GLY A 102 18.55 -17.83 0.01
C GLY A 102 19.18 -16.79 -0.93
N LEU A 103 18.70 -15.54 -0.94
CA LEU A 103 19.22 -14.50 -1.82
C LEU A 103 20.62 -14.04 -1.36
N PRO A 104 21.60 -13.84 -2.27
CA PRO A 104 23.01 -13.57 -1.92
C PRO A 104 23.26 -12.12 -1.47
N GLY A 105 22.24 -11.43 -0.96
CA GLY A 105 22.27 -10.00 -0.72
C GLY A 105 21.21 -9.53 0.25
N ARG A 106 21.16 -8.22 0.48
CA ARG A 106 20.19 -7.64 1.41
C ARG A 106 18.83 -7.53 0.73
N CYS A 107 17.78 -7.99 1.40
CA CYS A 107 16.40 -7.76 1.01
C CYS A 107 15.83 -6.56 1.75
N VAL A 108 15.12 -5.68 1.04
CA VAL A 108 14.36 -4.55 1.61
C VAL A 108 12.97 -4.49 0.99
N VAL A 109 11.99 -4.09 1.78
CA VAL A 109 10.66 -3.74 1.30
C VAL A 109 10.64 -2.28 0.90
N PHE A 110 10.11 -1.98 -0.28
CA PHE A 110 9.83 -0.64 -0.74
C PHE A 110 8.37 -0.57 -1.18
N THR A 111 7.53 -0.02 -0.31
CA THR A 111 6.07 0.05 -0.48
C THR A 111 5.57 1.48 -0.34
N ASN A 112 4.40 1.76 -0.92
CA ASN A 112 3.62 2.96 -0.65
C ASN A 112 2.87 2.89 0.71
N GLY A 113 2.88 1.72 1.35
CA GLY A 113 2.34 1.48 2.68
C GLY A 113 3.01 2.31 3.77
N SER A 114 2.29 2.55 4.87
CA SER A 114 2.90 3.10 6.08
C SER A 114 3.77 2.05 6.76
N LYS A 115 4.68 2.49 7.64
CA LYS A 115 5.55 1.58 8.40
C LYS A 115 4.76 0.69 9.36
N GLU A 116 3.63 1.18 9.85
CA GLU A 116 2.75 0.46 10.78
C GLU A 116 1.97 -0.65 10.07
N TYR A 117 1.74 -0.50 8.76
CA TYR A 117 1.07 -1.48 7.93
C TYR A 117 2.02 -2.58 7.42
N ALA A 118 3.25 -2.21 7.07
CA ALA A 118 4.28 -3.08 6.50
C ALA A 118 5.05 -3.89 7.55
#